data_AF-A0A382Q6I4-F1
#
_entry.id   AF-A0A382Q6I4-F1
#
_cell.length_a   1.000
_cell.length_b   1.000
_cell.length_c   1.000
_cell.angle_alpha   90.00
_cell.angle_beta   90.00
_cell.angle_gamma   90.00
#
_symmetry.space_group_name_H-M   'P 1'
#
loop_
_entity.id
_entity.type
_entity.pdbx_description
1 polymer ?
#
loop_
_entity_poly.entity_id
_entity_poly.type
_entity_poly.pdbx_seq_one_letter_code
_entity_poly.pdbx_strand_id
1 'polypeptide(L)' 'VIHLVLQEKLQQAVLKLMPGADVSSVLVRPCPEPKFGDYQTNALMGLAKRDQLNPRELAAQ' A
#
# COMPACT_ATOMS: atom_id res chain seq x y z
N VAL A 1 13.26 11.31 -0.71
CA VAL A 1 14.13 10.24 -0.18
C VAL A 1 13.38 9.34 0.81
N ILE A 2 12.81 9.88 1.90
CA ILE A 2 12.08 9.07 2.91
C ILE A 2 10.91 8.26 2.32
N HIS A 3 10.09 8.84 1.44
CA HIS A 3 8.95 8.14 0.85
C HIS A 3 9.34 6.90 0.04
N LEU A 4 10.54 6.87 -0.56
CA LEU A 4 11.03 5.69 -1.31
C LEU A 4 11.32 4.53 -0.36
N VAL A 5 11.86 4.80 0.83
CA VAL A 5 12.09 3.78 1.86
C VAL A 5 10.76 3.25 2.40
N LEU A 6 9.78 4.13 2.62
CA LEU A 6 8.42 3.72 3.02
C LEU A 6 7.77 2.86 1.93
N GLN A 7 7.93 3.24 0.66
CA GLN A 7 7.43 2.46 -0.47
C GLN A 7 8.05 1.08 -0.53
N GLU A 8 9.38 0.97 -0.46
CA GLU A 8 10.09 -0.31 -0.48
C GLU A 8 9.62 -1.21 0.66
N LYS A 9 9.55 -0.70 1.89
CA LYS A 9 9.07 -1.46 3.05
C LYS A 9 7.62 -1.94 2.87
N LEU A 10 6.76 -1.08 2.34
CA LEU A 10 5.37 -1.44 2.07
C LEU A 10 5.27 -2.52 0.98
N GLN A 11 6.05 -2.43 -0.10
CA GLN A 11 6.09 -3.46 -1.14
C GLN A 11 6.51 -4.82 -0.57
N GLN A 12 7.52 -4.85 0.31
CA GLN A 12 7.93 -6.08 1.00
C GLN A 12 6.82 -6.65 1.90
N ALA A 13 6.12 -5.79 2.64
CA ALA A 13 4.98 -6.22 3.46
C ALA A 13 3.86 -6.83 2.61
N VAL A 14 3.53 -6.18 1.48
CA VAL A 14 2.54 -6.69 0.51
C VAL A 14 2.98 -8.04 -0.06
N LEU A 15 4.24 -8.22 -0.48
CA LEU A 15 4.72 -9.51 -0.99
C LEU A 15 4.67 -10.61 0.06
N LYS A 16 4.93 -10.29 1.32
CA LYS A 16 4.85 -11.26 2.41
C LYS A 16 3.43 -11.78 2.62
N LEU A 17 2.44 -10.91 2.48
CA LEU A 17 1.02 -11.26 2.63
C LEU A 17 0.43 -11.86 1.34
N MET A 18 0.89 -11.39 0.19
CA MET A 18 0.38 -11.71 -1.14
C MET A 18 1.57 -11.98 -2.09
N PRO A 19 2.17 -13.19 -2.07
CA PRO A 19 3.39 -13.50 -2.83
C PRO A 19 3.31 -13.33 -4.35
N GLY A 20 2.11 -13.23 -4.93
CA GLY A 20 1.87 -12.96 -6.35
C GLY A 20 1.38 -11.54 -6.67
N ALA A 21 1.34 -10.64 -5.69
CA ALA A 21 0.86 -9.28 -5.91
C ALA A 21 1.80 -8.49 -6.82
N ASP A 22 1.20 -7.72 -7.73
CA ASP A 22 1.94 -6.75 -8.53
C ASP A 22 2.22 -5.49 -7.71
N VAL A 23 3.37 -5.49 -7.06
CA VAL A 23 3.82 -4.41 -6.19
C VAL A 23 4.32 -3.17 -6.93
N SER A 24 4.42 -3.21 -8.26
CA SER A 24 4.76 -2.01 -9.05
C SER A 24 3.71 -0.90 -8.89
N SER A 25 2.47 -1.29 -8.60
CA SER A 25 1.35 -0.39 -8.32
C SER A 25 1.34 0.18 -6.89
N VAL A 26 2.15 -0.40 -5.99
CA VAL A 26 2.24 0.00 -4.58
C VAL A 26 3.20 1.18 -4.45
N LEU A 27 2.61 2.37 -4.62
CA LEU A 27 3.31 3.64 -4.56
C LEU A 27 2.95 4.41 -3.29
N VAL A 28 3.95 5.04 -2.67
CA VAL A 28 3.77 5.93 -1.52
C VAL A 28 3.96 7.37 -1.97
N ARG A 29 3.01 8.23 -1.61
CA ARG A 29 3.01 9.65 -1.97
C ARG A 29 2.79 10.53 -0.74
N PRO A 30 3.27 11.79 -0.73
CA PRO A 30 2.89 12.76 0.29
C PRO A 30 1.36 12.91 0.36
N CYS A 31 0.84 13.07 1.57
CA CYS A 31 -0.58 13.27 1.75
C CYS A 31 -0.95 14.74 1.55
N PRO A 32 -1.95 15.06 0.70
CA PRO A 32 -2.38 16.44 0.50
C PRO A 32 -3.15 17.00 1.70
N GLU A 33 -3.77 16.14 2.51
CA GLU A 33 -4.56 16.52 3.68
C GLU A 33 -3.84 16.07 4.97
N PRO A 34 -3.31 16.99 5.80
CA PRO A 34 -2.50 16.64 6.98
C PRO A 34 -3.21 15.75 8.00
N LYS A 35 -4.55 15.79 8.06
CA LYS A 35 -5.35 14.95 8.96
C LYS A 35 -5.21 13.45 8.68
N PHE A 36 -4.71 13.07 7.50
CA PHE A 36 -4.47 11.68 7.11
C PHE A 36 -3.00 11.27 7.20
N GLY A 37 -2.16 12.06 7.88
CA GLY A 37 -0.73 11.80 8.07
C GLY A 37 0.14 12.40 6.96
N ASP A 38 1.45 12.13 7.01
CA ASP A 38 2.43 12.74 6.10
C ASP A 38 2.48 12.05 4.72
N TYR A 39 2.22 10.75 4.69
CA TYR A 39 2.31 9.90 3.50
C TYR A 39 1.13 8.94 3.42
N GLN A 40 0.71 8.61 2.20
CA GLN A 40 -0.39 7.68 1.94
C GLN A 40 -0.11 6.79 0.73
N THR A 41 -0.85 5.70 0.64
CA THR A 41 -0.97 4.84 -0.54
C THR A 41 -2.44 4.47 -0.76
N ASN A 42 -2.84 4.31 -2.02
CA ASN A 42 -4.17 3.83 -2.39
C ASN A 42 -4.11 2.45 -3.06
N ALA A 43 -2.92 1.87 -3.19
CA ALA A 43 -2.69 0.67 -3.99
C ALA A 43 -3.39 -0.58 -3.42
N LEU A 44 -3.52 -0.66 -2.09
CA LEU A 44 -4.18 -1.78 -1.42
C LEU A 44 -5.65 -1.94 -1.83
N MET A 45 -6.34 -0.85 -2.23
CA MET A 45 -7.70 -0.96 -2.76
C MET A 45 -7.75 -1.73 -4.07
N GLY A 46 -6.79 -1.49 -4.96
CA GLY A 46 -6.69 -2.19 -6.24
C GLY A 46 -6.29 -3.66 -6.07
N LEU A 47 -5.32 -3.92 -5.18
CA LEU A 47 -4.87 -5.27 -4.86
C LEU A 47 -6.00 -6.10 -4.22
N ALA A 48 -6.68 -5.55 -3.21
CA ALA A 48 -7.81 -6.22 -2.57
C ALA A 48 -8.93 -6.53 -3.58
N LYS A 49 -9.26 -5.59 -4.48
CA LYS A 49 -10.29 -5.80 -5.49
C LYS A 49 -9.94 -6.92 -6.48
N ARG A 50 -8.67 -7.03 -6.89
CA ARG A 50 -8.20 -8.11 -7.77
C ARG A 50 -8.45 -9.49 -7.15
N ASP A 51 -8.18 -9.60 -5.85
CA ASP A 51 -8.20 -10.87 -5.13
C ASP A 51 -9.51 -11.08 -4.34
N GLN A 52 -10.53 -10.24 -4.60
CA GLN A 52 -11.84 -10.26 -3.94
C GLN A 52 -11.78 -10.15 -2.40
N LEU A 53 -10.74 -9.51 -1.88
CA LEU A 53 -10.54 -9.23 -0.46
C LEU A 53 -11.23 -7.91 -0.07
N ASN A 54 -11.56 -7.77 1.21
CA ASN A 54 -12.01 -6.50 1.77
C ASN A 54 -10.79 -5.54 1.90
N PRO A 55 -10.79 -4.37 1.22
CA PRO A 55 -9.65 -3.44 1.27
C PRO A 55 -9.32 -2.94 2.67
N ARG A 56 -10.33 -2.81 3.56
CA ARG A 56 -10.12 -2.34 4.92
C ARG A 56 -9.45 -3.39 5.79
N GLU A 57 -9.81 -4.66 5.60
CA GLU A 57 -9.18 -5.77 6.30
C GLU A 57 -7.75 -5.98 5.80
N LEU A 58 -7.52 -5.89 4.49
CA LEU A 58 -6.18 -5.96 3.92
C LEU A 58 -5.26 -4.85 4.46
N ALA A 59 -5.77 -3.62 4.59
CA ALA A 59 -5.00 -2.49 5.09
C ALA A 59 -4.67 -2.57 6.60
N ALA A 60 -5.35 -3.43 7.36
CA ALA A 60 -5.15 -3.58 8.80
C ALA A 60 -4.12 -4.67 9.16
N GLN A 61 -3.70 -5.49 8.19
CA GLN A 61 -2.71 -6.57 8.36
C GLN A 61 -1.28 -6.05 8.14
#